data_AF-A0A2M9CWK7-F1
#
_entry.id   AF-A0A2M9CWK7-F1
#
_cell.length_a   1.000
_cell.length_b   1.000
_cell.length_c   1.000
_cell.angle_alpha   90.00
_cell.angle_beta   90.00
_cell.angle_gamma   90.00
#
_symmetry.space_group_name_H-M   'P 1'
#
loop_
_entity.id
_entity.type
_entity.pdbx_description
1 polymer ?
#
loop_
_entity_poly.entity_id
_entity_poly.type
_entity_poly.pdbx_seq_one_letter_code
_entity_poly.pdbx_strand_id
1 'polypeptide(L)'
;MSLNFEFKEEAILKKREVIEFLLKGKSPKQQVKLLILRDLWNLGWDIKIGKKKIEVFPPEVYNKETIKQAMAVKREEIIDANRKWIDKNIEFARKNLAYGYDVMHSKIDPIIEVCETQKQKDLFRMFRYYWSSPYSDYVGRRIKIIVRDRALPNKPVIGIAALGSPIIHIPERDDFIGWDKKTRTKNLIYTMDAYVIGALPPYNYLLGGKLIALLLASNEVRKIYQNKYKDKVTIIDKRTANSLVGIFTTSLYGKSSQYNRLKYKGNLLYNHIGYTKGYGTLHLSKETIQEMVKFLKSKNIDVNHKFGDGPSWVMRVIAAAGELVGFDTDFLLKHSFKRSIYFVPLAKNYREVLNDEVKRPIYYNYKKSELVKYWKERWFENRKRNPDVITNVLEFNPDNFII
;
A
#
# COMPACT_ATOMS: atom_id res chain seq x y z
N MET A 1 -24.70 -34.03 -5.70
CA MET A 1 -24.85 -34.99 -4.59
C MET A 1 -25.21 -34.20 -3.33
N SER A 2 -26.33 -34.53 -2.72
CA SER A 2 -27.06 -33.76 -1.72
C SER A 2 -26.28 -33.60 -0.42
N LEU A 3 -26.09 -32.36 0.03
CA LEU A 3 -25.52 -32.04 1.35
C LEU A 3 -26.69 -31.71 2.29
N ASN A 4 -26.95 -32.58 3.27
CA ASN A 4 -27.84 -32.28 4.38
C ASN A 4 -27.20 -31.20 5.28
N PHE A 5 -27.61 -29.96 5.09
CA PHE A 5 -27.47 -28.91 6.09
C PHE A 5 -28.88 -28.62 6.61
N GLU A 6 -29.20 -29.06 7.82
CA GLU A 6 -30.37 -28.54 8.54
C GLU A 6 -30.04 -27.12 9.01
N PHE A 7 -30.36 -26.13 8.18
CA PHE A 7 -30.74 -24.82 8.68
C PHE A 7 -32.26 -24.85 8.83
N LYS A 8 -32.75 -24.70 10.07
CA LYS A 8 -34.18 -24.83 10.38
C LYS A 8 -35.06 -23.69 9.86
N GLU A 9 -34.53 -22.69 9.17
CA GLU A 9 -35.30 -21.58 8.58
C GLU A 9 -34.52 -20.86 7.47
N GLU A 10 -35.23 -20.20 6.55
CA GLU A 10 -34.65 -19.24 5.58
C GLU A 10 -34.05 -18.04 6.33
N ALA A 11 -32.78 -18.15 6.70
CA ALA A 11 -32.08 -17.06 7.38
C ALA A 11 -31.51 -16.06 6.36
N ILE A 12 -32.11 -14.87 6.30
CA ILE A 12 -31.39 -13.68 5.83
C ILE A 12 -30.56 -13.23 7.02
N LEU A 13 -29.26 -13.57 7.02
CA LEU A 13 -28.35 -12.92 7.95
C LEU A 13 -28.42 -11.40 7.64
N LYS A 14 -28.73 -10.58 8.64
CA LYS A 14 -28.71 -9.11 8.54
C LYS A 14 -27.57 -8.55 9.38
N LYS A 15 -27.01 -7.45 8.87
CA LYS A 15 -25.74 -6.79 9.20
C LYS A 15 -25.49 -6.55 10.71
N ARG A 16 -24.26 -6.86 11.16
CA ARG A 16 -23.46 -6.30 12.29
C ARG A 16 -22.86 -7.29 13.30
N GLU A 17 -23.05 -8.60 13.15
CA GLU A 17 -22.34 -9.57 13.99
C GLU A 17 -21.16 -10.17 13.22
N VAL A 18 -19.99 -10.21 13.87
CA VAL A 18 -18.86 -11.03 13.42
C VAL A 18 -19.32 -12.47 13.50
N ILE A 19 -19.42 -13.14 12.36
CA ILE A 19 -19.86 -14.53 12.33
C ILE A 19 -18.64 -15.42 12.55
N GLU A 20 -18.75 -16.35 13.47
CA GLU A 20 -17.82 -17.47 13.58
C GLU A 20 -18.54 -18.77 13.23
N PHE A 21 -17.87 -19.64 12.48
CA PHE A 21 -18.39 -20.96 12.16
C PHE A 21 -17.66 -22.02 12.98
N LEU A 22 -18.41 -22.94 13.58
CA LEU A 22 -17.83 -24.10 14.25
C LEU A 22 -17.20 -25.04 13.20
N LEU A 23 -15.87 -25.10 13.16
CA LEU A 23 -15.12 -25.92 12.20
C LEU A 23 -14.94 -27.38 12.63
N LYS A 24 -15.17 -27.68 13.92
CA LYS A 24 -14.97 -29.02 14.49
C LYS A 24 -15.93 -30.03 13.85
N GLY A 25 -15.39 -31.18 13.42
CA GLY A 25 -16.16 -32.25 12.77
C GLY A 25 -16.53 -32.01 11.31
N LYS A 26 -16.09 -30.90 10.71
CA LYS A 26 -16.28 -30.62 9.27
C LYS A 26 -15.13 -31.17 8.44
N SER A 27 -15.41 -31.62 7.22
CA SER A 27 -14.36 -32.02 6.27
C SER A 27 -13.49 -30.82 5.87
N PRO A 28 -12.23 -31.02 5.42
CA PRO A 28 -11.36 -29.91 4.98
C PRO A 28 -12.00 -29.01 3.91
N LYS A 29 -12.73 -29.61 2.97
CA LYS A 29 -13.49 -28.88 1.94
C LYS A 29 -14.56 -27.96 2.56
N GLN A 30 -15.29 -28.45 3.57
CA GLN A 30 -16.31 -27.67 4.27
C GLN A 30 -15.69 -26.56 5.12
N GLN A 31 -14.55 -26.83 5.78
CA GLN A 31 -13.84 -25.82 6.59
C GLN A 31 -13.41 -24.63 5.73
N VAL A 32 -12.72 -24.89 4.61
CA VAL A 32 -12.31 -23.83 3.66
C VAL A 32 -13.52 -23.03 3.17
N LYS A 33 -14.61 -23.71 2.80
CA LYS A 33 -15.82 -23.05 2.32
C LYS A 33 -16.45 -22.13 3.38
N LEU A 34 -16.55 -22.59 4.62
CA LEU A 34 -17.10 -21.79 5.73
C LEU A 34 -16.22 -20.57 6.04
N LEU A 35 -14.90 -20.75 6.01
CA LEU A 35 -13.95 -19.66 6.23
C LEU A 35 -13.98 -18.59 5.13
N ILE A 36 -14.13 -19.00 3.86
CA ILE A 36 -14.36 -18.04 2.76
C ILE A 36 -15.64 -17.26 3.01
N LEU A 37 -16.76 -17.94 3.30
CA LEU A 37 -18.04 -17.28 3.52
C LEU A 37 -17.98 -16.30 4.71
N ARG A 38 -17.26 -16.66 5.78
CA ARG A 38 -17.01 -15.78 6.92
C ARG A 38 -16.32 -14.50 6.49
N ASP A 39 -15.22 -14.64 5.76
CA ASP A 39 -14.40 -13.49 5.39
C ASP A 39 -15.17 -12.56 4.43
N LEU A 40 -15.91 -13.13 3.47
CA LEU A 40 -16.77 -12.36 2.57
C LEU A 40 -17.91 -11.66 3.32
N TRP A 41 -18.55 -12.34 4.27
CA TRP A 41 -19.57 -11.75 5.16
C TRP A 41 -19.03 -10.55 5.92
N ASN A 42 -17.86 -10.69 6.53
CA ASN A 42 -17.19 -9.63 7.30
C ASN A 42 -16.82 -8.41 6.44
N LEU A 43 -16.78 -8.56 5.11
CA LEU A 43 -16.55 -7.48 4.15
C LEU A 43 -17.84 -6.86 3.62
N GLY A 44 -18.98 -7.29 4.14
CA GLY A 44 -20.29 -6.80 3.74
C GLY A 44 -20.79 -7.39 2.42
N TRP A 45 -20.39 -8.62 2.08
CA TRP A 45 -21.03 -9.36 1.01
C TRP A 45 -22.34 -9.97 1.50
N ASP A 46 -23.37 -9.92 0.66
CA ASP A 46 -24.64 -10.58 0.95
C ASP A 46 -24.52 -12.07 0.62
N ILE A 47 -24.94 -12.92 1.56
CA ILE A 47 -24.92 -14.37 1.41
C ILE A 47 -26.35 -14.88 1.48
N LYS A 48 -26.83 -15.49 0.40
CA LYS A 48 -28.14 -16.16 0.36
C LYS A 48 -27.93 -17.67 0.38
N ILE A 49 -28.45 -18.31 1.43
CA ILE A 49 -28.37 -19.76 1.60
C ILE A 49 -29.70 -20.36 1.15
N GLY A 50 -29.72 -21.00 -0.01
CA GLY A 50 -30.85 -21.78 -0.49
C GLY A 50 -30.70 -23.27 -0.21
N LYS A 51 -31.77 -24.04 -0.39
CA LYS A 51 -31.80 -25.51 -0.14
C LYS A 51 -30.75 -26.32 -0.92
N LYS A 52 -30.28 -25.81 -2.07
CA LYS A 52 -29.33 -26.51 -2.96
C LYS A 52 -28.07 -25.70 -3.33
N LYS A 53 -28.07 -24.39 -3.09
CA LYS A 53 -26.96 -23.49 -3.48
C LYS A 53 -26.78 -22.37 -2.46
N ILE A 54 -25.55 -21.90 -2.36
CA ILE A 54 -25.19 -20.68 -1.63
C ILE A 54 -24.80 -19.66 -2.68
N GLU A 55 -25.44 -18.50 -2.64
CA GLU A 55 -25.18 -17.39 -3.56
C GLU A 55 -24.55 -16.26 -2.77
N VAL A 56 -23.48 -15.68 -3.32
CA VAL A 56 -22.69 -14.65 -2.63
C VAL A 56 -22.61 -13.44 -3.55
N PHE A 57 -22.98 -12.27 -3.03
CA PHE A 57 -23.06 -11.03 -3.79
C PHE A 57 -22.14 -9.97 -3.15
N PRO A 58 -21.16 -9.42 -3.89
CA PRO A 58 -20.32 -8.35 -3.40
C PRO A 58 -21.13 -7.07 -3.25
N PRO A 59 -20.74 -6.16 -2.35
CA PRO A 59 -21.34 -4.84 -2.28
C PRO A 59 -21.07 -4.07 -3.58
N GLU A 60 -22.05 -3.29 -4.05
CA GLU A 60 -21.91 -2.44 -5.24
C GLU A 60 -20.73 -1.46 -5.12
N VAL A 61 -20.51 -0.94 -3.90
CA VAL A 61 -19.42 -0.02 -3.56
C VAL A 61 -18.83 -0.39 -2.20
N TYR A 62 -17.51 -0.58 -2.17
CA TYR A 62 -16.78 -0.62 -0.92
C TYR A 62 -16.57 0.81 -0.40
N ASN A 63 -17.37 1.20 0.59
CA ASN A 63 -17.17 2.48 1.26
C ASN A 63 -15.85 2.48 2.06
N LYS A 64 -15.35 3.68 2.37
CA LYS A 64 -14.05 3.85 3.06
C LYS A 64 -13.98 3.11 4.40
N GLU A 65 -15.10 3.01 5.12
CA GLU A 65 -15.14 2.40 6.44
C GLU A 65 -15.06 0.87 6.37
N THR A 66 -15.79 0.25 5.44
CA THR A 66 -15.67 -1.18 5.14
C THR A 66 -14.24 -1.55 4.75
N ILE A 67 -13.58 -0.74 3.91
CA ILE A 67 -12.17 -0.96 3.54
C ILE A 67 -11.27 -0.87 4.78
N LYS A 68 -11.49 0.11 5.66
CA LYS A 68 -10.70 0.23 6.90
C LYS A 68 -10.88 -0.97 7.82
N GLN A 69 -12.11 -1.41 8.05
CA GLN A 69 -12.43 -2.56 8.91
C GLN A 69 -11.77 -3.83 8.38
N ALA A 70 -11.91 -4.12 7.08
CA ALA A 70 -11.24 -5.22 6.41
C ALA A 70 -9.72 -5.25 6.64
N MET A 71 -9.11 -4.06 6.62
CA MET A 71 -7.67 -3.91 6.75
C MET A 71 -7.21 -3.92 8.21
N ALA A 72 -8.08 -3.52 9.14
CA ALA A 72 -7.82 -3.56 10.56
C ALA A 72 -7.55 -5.01 11.01
N VAL A 73 -8.37 -5.97 10.57
CA VAL A 73 -8.17 -7.40 10.87
C VAL A 73 -6.77 -7.87 10.46
N LYS A 74 -6.37 -7.64 9.20
CA LYS A 74 -5.03 -8.02 8.72
C LYS A 74 -3.91 -7.25 9.42
N ARG A 75 -4.17 -6.00 9.80
CA ARG A 75 -3.21 -5.17 10.53
C ARG A 75 -3.00 -5.74 11.94
N GLU A 76 -4.06 -6.09 12.64
CA GLU A 76 -4.03 -6.69 13.97
C GLU A 76 -3.29 -8.02 13.97
N GLU A 77 -3.60 -8.93 13.02
CA GLU A 77 -2.84 -10.18 12.84
C GLU A 77 -1.32 -9.94 12.72
N ILE A 78 -0.93 -8.90 11.97
CA ILE A 78 0.48 -8.54 11.79
C ILE A 78 1.07 -7.94 13.06
N ILE A 79 0.33 -7.06 13.74
CA ILE A 79 0.78 -6.42 14.98
C ILE A 79 0.96 -7.48 16.08
N ASP A 80 -0.01 -8.38 16.27
CA ASP A 80 0.04 -9.42 17.29
C ASP A 80 1.19 -10.39 17.05
N ALA A 81 1.38 -10.81 15.79
CA ALA A 81 2.54 -11.63 15.40
C ALA A 81 3.89 -10.94 15.67
N ASN A 82 3.93 -9.61 15.81
CA ASN A 82 5.13 -8.83 16.04
C ASN A 82 5.14 -8.08 17.37
N ARG A 83 4.20 -8.35 18.28
CA ARG A 83 3.96 -7.58 19.52
C ARG A 83 5.22 -7.44 20.36
N LYS A 84 5.90 -8.56 20.64
CA LYS A 84 7.18 -8.58 21.38
C LYS A 84 8.25 -7.67 20.76
N TRP A 85 8.33 -7.62 19.44
CA TRP A 85 9.29 -6.76 18.74
C TRP A 85 8.84 -5.29 18.78
N ILE A 86 7.54 -5.02 18.66
CA ILE A 86 6.97 -3.67 18.75
C ILE A 86 7.24 -3.09 20.13
N ASP A 87 6.87 -3.81 21.19
CA ASP A 87 7.00 -3.34 22.58
C ASP A 87 8.47 -3.03 22.93
N LYS A 88 9.41 -3.86 22.44
CA LYS A 88 10.86 -3.63 22.62
C LYS A 88 11.36 -2.36 21.94
N ASN A 89 10.74 -1.91 20.85
CA ASN A 89 11.25 -0.83 20.00
C ASN A 89 10.40 0.46 20.06
N ILE A 90 9.27 0.47 20.77
CA ILE A 90 8.35 1.61 20.78
C ILE A 90 9.02 2.87 21.35
N GLU A 91 9.79 2.75 22.42
CA GLU A 91 10.52 3.86 23.04
C GLU A 91 11.52 4.51 22.10
N PHE A 92 12.18 3.70 21.26
CA PHE A 92 13.08 4.23 20.25
C PHE A 92 12.34 5.04 19.18
N ALA A 93 11.12 4.63 18.82
CA ALA A 93 10.27 5.40 17.90
C ALA A 93 9.75 6.69 18.53
N ARG A 94 9.31 6.66 19.79
CA ARG A 94 8.86 7.85 20.56
C ARG A 94 9.95 8.92 20.62
N LYS A 95 11.18 8.52 20.94
CA LYS A 95 12.37 9.42 20.93
C LYS A 95 12.69 10.05 19.57
N ASN A 96 12.12 9.54 18.48
CA ASN A 96 12.29 10.06 17.12
C ASN A 96 11.08 10.87 16.63
N LEU A 97 10.06 11.08 17.46
CA LEU A 97 8.91 11.92 17.17
C LEU A 97 9.08 13.30 17.83
N ALA A 98 8.39 14.30 17.30
CA ALA A 98 8.43 15.66 17.82
C ALA A 98 7.26 15.90 18.79
N TYR A 99 7.47 16.76 19.79
CA TYR A 99 6.37 17.33 20.56
C TYR A 99 5.55 18.30 19.71
N GLY A 100 4.25 18.35 19.95
CA GLY A 100 3.33 19.30 19.32
C GLY A 100 3.82 20.74 19.35
N TYR A 101 4.24 21.18 20.54
CA TYR A 101 4.75 22.53 20.78
C TYR A 101 5.95 22.87 19.90
N ASP A 102 6.92 21.96 19.79
CA ASP A 102 8.12 22.17 18.97
C ASP A 102 7.77 22.31 17.49
N VAL A 103 6.87 21.46 16.98
CA VAL A 103 6.46 21.49 15.57
C VAL A 103 5.73 22.80 15.24
N MET A 104 4.94 23.35 16.16
CA MET A 104 4.28 24.65 15.96
C MET A 104 5.26 25.81 15.83
N HIS A 105 6.43 25.72 16.44
CA HIS A 105 7.47 26.76 16.38
C HIS A 105 8.59 26.45 15.38
N SER A 106 8.63 25.22 14.86
CA SER A 106 9.60 24.81 13.87
C SER A 106 9.44 25.59 12.57
N LYS A 107 10.58 25.97 11.98
CA LYS A 107 10.64 26.47 10.61
C LYS A 107 10.40 25.37 9.60
N ILE A 108 10.39 24.09 9.98
CA ILE A 108 10.29 22.89 9.13
C ILE A 108 11.37 22.90 8.03
N ASP A 109 12.48 22.22 8.28
CA ASP A 109 13.58 22.04 7.32
C ASP A 109 13.81 20.56 6.99
N PRO A 110 13.09 20.01 6.00
CA PRO A 110 13.12 18.58 5.73
C PRO A 110 14.48 18.12 5.16
N ILE A 111 15.04 17.08 5.75
CA ILE A 111 16.16 16.30 5.22
C ILE A 111 15.70 14.89 4.87
N ILE A 112 16.26 14.32 3.80
CA ILE A 112 15.89 13.00 3.28
C ILE A 112 17.01 12.03 3.65
N GLU A 113 16.69 11.02 4.43
CA GLU A 113 17.61 9.96 4.85
C GLU A 113 17.21 8.62 4.23
N VAL A 114 18.16 7.93 3.60
CA VAL A 114 17.96 6.56 3.13
C VAL A 114 18.19 5.60 4.30
N CYS A 115 17.30 4.62 4.47
CA CYS A 115 17.49 3.59 5.50
C CYS A 115 18.59 2.61 5.08
N GLU A 116 19.80 2.82 5.57
CA GLU A 116 20.97 1.95 5.30
C GLU A 116 21.28 1.07 6.50
N THR A 117 21.24 1.66 7.70
CA THR A 117 21.50 0.97 8.97
C THR A 117 20.29 0.16 9.46
N GLN A 118 20.53 -0.81 10.33
CA GLN A 118 19.46 -1.59 10.95
C GLN A 118 18.53 -0.70 11.80
N LYS A 119 19.08 0.23 12.58
CA LYS A 119 18.31 1.19 13.38
C LYS A 119 17.32 2.00 12.53
N GLN A 120 17.74 2.48 11.35
CA GLN A 120 16.84 3.20 10.43
C GLN A 120 15.77 2.28 9.83
N LYS A 121 16.11 1.03 9.51
CA LYS A 121 15.16 0.04 8.99
C LYS A 121 14.12 -0.34 10.04
N ASP A 122 14.53 -0.48 11.30
CA ASP A 122 13.66 -0.75 12.44
C ASP A 122 12.75 0.43 12.73
N LEU A 123 13.29 1.66 12.72
CA LEU A 123 12.48 2.87 12.88
C LEU A 123 11.43 3.01 11.77
N PHE A 124 11.84 2.80 10.51
CA PHE A 124 10.92 2.80 9.37
C PHE A 124 9.82 1.73 9.55
N ARG A 125 10.20 0.52 9.98
CA ARG A 125 9.27 -0.59 10.21
C ARG A 125 8.26 -0.24 11.30
N MET A 126 8.72 0.32 12.42
CA MET A 126 7.85 0.74 13.53
C MET A 126 6.80 1.74 13.05
N PHE A 127 7.26 2.82 12.42
CA PHE A 127 6.37 3.86 11.92
C PHE A 127 5.41 3.37 10.84
N ARG A 128 5.77 2.33 10.09
CA ARG A 128 4.87 1.74 9.10
C ARG A 128 3.63 1.08 9.72
N TYR A 129 3.69 0.64 10.98
CA TYR A 129 2.52 0.08 11.69
C TYR A 129 1.50 1.14 12.12
N TYR A 130 1.87 2.43 12.13
CA TYR A 130 0.97 3.52 12.52
C TYR A 130 -0.28 3.63 11.62
N TRP A 131 -0.14 3.37 10.32
CA TRP A 131 -1.27 3.47 9.40
C TRP A 131 -2.08 2.17 9.30
N SER A 132 -3.36 2.33 8.93
CA SER A 132 -4.33 1.24 8.76
C SER A 132 -3.97 0.22 7.67
N SER A 133 -3.12 0.58 6.70
CA SER A 133 -2.77 -0.34 5.62
C SER A 133 -1.81 -1.42 6.12
N PRO A 134 -2.05 -2.73 5.89
CA PRO A 134 -1.15 -3.78 6.33
C PRO A 134 0.22 -3.62 5.68
N TYR A 135 1.23 -4.12 6.38
CA TYR A 135 2.61 -4.16 5.91
C TYR A 135 2.75 -5.22 4.82
N SER A 136 3.42 -4.88 3.72
CA SER A 136 3.82 -5.85 2.69
C SER A 136 5.26 -5.61 2.28
N ASP A 137 6.06 -6.65 2.30
CA ASP A 137 7.42 -6.58 1.75
C ASP A 137 7.36 -6.51 0.22
N TYR A 138 8.06 -5.52 -0.35
CA TYR A 138 8.30 -5.46 -1.79
C TYR A 138 9.49 -6.36 -2.15
N VAL A 139 9.46 -6.90 -3.36
CA VAL A 139 10.56 -7.68 -3.95
C VAL A 139 11.27 -6.83 -5.02
N GLY A 140 12.57 -7.05 -5.21
CA GLY A 140 13.38 -6.33 -6.19
C GLY A 140 13.98 -5.02 -5.65
N ARG A 141 13.94 -3.97 -6.47
CA ARG A 141 14.49 -2.64 -6.12
C ARG A 141 13.69 -2.06 -4.97
N ARG A 142 14.40 -1.50 -3.98
CA ARG A 142 13.81 -0.96 -2.75
C ARG A 142 14.61 0.21 -2.24
N ILE A 143 13.95 1.32 -1.98
CA ILE A 143 14.51 2.48 -1.28
C ILE A 143 13.51 2.84 -0.18
N LYS A 144 13.94 2.72 1.08
CA LYS A 144 13.18 3.19 2.24
C LYS A 144 13.78 4.53 2.66
N ILE A 145 12.91 5.51 2.89
CA ILE A 145 13.26 6.90 3.16
C ILE A 145 12.61 7.32 4.48
N ILE A 146 13.39 7.99 5.32
CA ILE A 146 12.91 8.74 6.48
C ILE A 146 13.12 10.22 6.17
N VAL A 147 12.09 11.04 6.35
CA VAL A 147 12.18 12.49 6.22
C VAL A 147 12.18 13.09 7.62
N ARG A 148 13.24 13.83 7.97
CA ARG A 148 13.41 14.44 9.30
C ARG A 148 13.34 15.95 9.23
N ASP A 149 12.92 16.58 10.32
CA ASP A 149 12.97 18.02 10.48
C ASP A 149 14.30 18.45 11.10
N ARG A 150 15.23 18.97 10.29
CA ARG A 150 16.53 19.45 10.79
C ARG A 150 16.41 20.74 11.60
N ALA A 151 15.29 21.47 11.52
CA ALA A 151 15.10 22.71 12.26
C ALA A 151 14.90 22.48 13.77
N LEU A 152 14.57 21.26 14.19
CA LEU A 152 14.36 20.91 15.58
C LEU A 152 15.55 20.12 16.17
N PRO A 153 15.77 20.21 17.50
CA PRO A 153 16.69 19.33 18.21
C PRO A 153 16.37 17.86 17.93
N ASN A 154 17.38 16.99 17.89
CA ASN A 154 17.24 15.54 17.62
C ASN A 154 16.67 15.14 16.25
N LYS A 155 16.36 16.10 15.36
CA LYS A 155 15.90 15.86 13.99
C LYS A 155 14.72 14.87 13.94
N PRO A 156 13.58 15.17 14.57
CA PRO A 156 12.45 14.27 14.64
C PRO A 156 11.89 13.95 13.25
N VAL A 157 11.23 12.80 13.12
CA VAL A 157 10.71 12.31 11.84
C VAL A 157 9.42 13.02 11.47
N ILE A 158 9.40 13.65 10.30
CA ILE A 158 8.21 14.24 9.68
C ILE A 158 7.34 13.14 9.06
N GLY A 159 7.98 12.17 8.42
CA GLY A 159 7.30 11.08 7.74
C GLY A 159 8.25 10.09 7.10
N ILE A 160 7.68 9.06 6.49
CA ILE A 160 8.44 8.02 5.79
C ILE A 160 7.88 7.83 4.38
N ALA A 161 8.75 7.40 3.48
CA ALA A 161 8.38 7.01 2.13
C ALA A 161 9.15 5.76 1.67
N ALA A 162 8.57 4.99 0.76
CA ALA A 162 9.29 3.89 0.15
C ALA A 162 8.97 3.72 -1.33
N LEU A 163 10.03 3.49 -2.09
CA LEU A 163 10.01 3.18 -3.52
C LEU A 163 10.36 1.71 -3.73
N GLY A 164 9.57 1.02 -4.54
CA GLY A 164 9.73 -0.39 -4.89
C GLY A 164 9.74 -0.63 -6.40
N SER A 165 10.28 -1.77 -6.84
CA SER A 165 10.10 -2.24 -8.22
C SER A 165 8.62 -2.27 -8.58
N PRO A 166 8.18 -1.70 -9.72
CA PRO A 166 6.76 -1.65 -10.04
C PRO A 166 6.10 -3.02 -10.15
N ILE A 167 4.82 -3.10 -9.80
CA ILE A 167 3.98 -4.27 -10.10
C ILE A 167 3.99 -4.51 -11.62
N ILE A 168 4.30 -5.72 -12.07
CA ILE A 168 4.55 -5.98 -13.50
C ILE A 168 3.31 -5.71 -14.35
N HIS A 169 2.13 -6.17 -13.95
CA HIS A 169 0.93 -6.09 -14.78
C HIS A 169 -0.11 -5.15 -14.17
N ILE A 170 -0.24 -3.95 -14.75
CA ILE A 170 -1.29 -2.97 -14.46
C ILE A 170 -1.77 -2.45 -15.82
N PRO A 171 -2.86 -3.01 -16.38
CA PRO A 171 -3.34 -2.64 -17.72
C PRO A 171 -3.53 -1.13 -17.89
N GLU A 172 -4.15 -0.46 -16.92
CA GLU A 172 -4.43 0.98 -17.02
C GLU A 172 -3.17 1.84 -17.08
N ARG A 173 -2.07 1.38 -16.47
CA ARG A 173 -0.77 2.03 -16.60
C ARG A 173 -0.18 1.77 -17.98
N ASP A 174 -0.23 0.51 -18.41
CA ASP A 174 0.34 0.07 -19.68
C ASP A 174 -0.34 0.86 -20.83
N ASP A 175 -1.67 0.98 -20.80
CA ASP A 175 -2.47 1.79 -21.75
C ASP A 175 -2.11 3.28 -21.70
N PHE A 176 -1.95 3.85 -20.50
CA PHE A 176 -1.60 5.27 -20.33
C PHE A 176 -0.24 5.64 -20.95
N ILE A 177 0.74 4.71 -20.88
CA ILE A 177 2.08 4.90 -21.46
C ILE A 177 2.11 4.51 -22.95
N GLY A 178 1.26 3.57 -23.37
CA GLY A 178 1.28 2.98 -24.70
C GLY A 178 2.11 1.69 -24.80
N TRP A 179 2.23 0.95 -23.70
CA TRP A 179 3.07 -0.24 -23.63
C TRP A 179 2.34 -1.52 -24.05
N ASP A 180 2.99 -2.28 -24.93
CA ASP A 180 2.75 -3.71 -25.07
C ASP A 180 3.50 -4.53 -23.98
N LYS A 181 3.25 -5.85 -23.95
CA LYS A 181 3.86 -6.77 -22.96
C LYS A 181 5.39 -6.76 -22.99
N LYS A 182 6.00 -6.74 -24.18
CA LYS A 182 7.46 -6.78 -24.39
C LYS A 182 8.09 -5.45 -23.96
N THR A 183 7.55 -4.34 -24.45
CA THR A 183 8.02 -2.98 -24.16
C THR A 183 7.93 -2.68 -22.67
N ARG A 184 6.79 -3.01 -22.03
CA ARG A 184 6.63 -2.92 -20.57
C ARG A 184 7.71 -3.71 -19.82
N THR A 185 7.86 -4.99 -20.14
CA THR A 185 8.78 -5.88 -19.41
C THR A 185 10.21 -5.33 -19.43
N LYS A 186 10.62 -4.78 -20.58
CA LYS A 186 11.91 -4.11 -20.74
C LYS A 186 11.96 -2.79 -19.96
N ASN A 187 10.97 -1.90 -20.11
CA ASN A 187 11.10 -0.49 -19.72
C ASN A 187 10.54 -0.13 -18.34
N LEU A 188 9.88 -1.07 -17.64
CA LEU A 188 9.47 -0.90 -16.24
C LEU A 188 10.62 -0.49 -15.32
N ILE A 189 11.87 -0.86 -15.65
CA ILE A 189 13.06 -0.50 -14.87
C ILE A 189 13.26 1.01 -14.74
N TYR A 190 12.78 1.81 -15.68
CA TYR A 190 12.88 3.27 -15.61
C TYR A 190 11.86 3.92 -14.66
N THR A 191 11.03 3.11 -13.99
CA THR A 191 9.99 3.58 -13.08
C THR A 191 10.07 2.88 -11.72
N MET A 192 9.45 3.45 -10.70
CA MET A 192 9.31 2.85 -9.36
C MET A 192 7.89 3.06 -8.84
N ASP A 193 7.40 2.16 -8.00
CA ASP A 193 6.16 2.34 -7.25
C ASP A 193 6.48 2.97 -5.89
N ALA A 194 5.87 4.12 -5.59
CA ALA A 194 5.80 4.63 -4.22
C ALA A 194 4.66 3.92 -3.47
N TYR A 195 5.04 2.97 -2.62
CA TYR A 195 4.11 2.11 -1.87
C TYR A 195 3.96 2.52 -0.40
N VAL A 196 4.77 3.48 0.07
CA VAL A 196 4.59 4.19 1.34
C VAL A 196 4.79 5.67 1.09
N ILE A 197 3.82 6.49 1.49
CA ILE A 197 3.92 7.97 1.49
C ILE A 197 3.09 8.45 2.69
N GLY A 198 3.71 8.64 3.85
CA GLY A 198 2.98 8.96 5.07
C GLY A 198 3.74 9.93 5.96
N ALA A 199 3.01 10.91 6.51
CA ALA A 199 3.52 11.76 7.59
C ALA A 199 3.07 11.25 8.95
N LEU A 200 3.95 11.37 9.92
CA LEU A 200 3.73 10.96 11.30
C LEU A 200 3.18 12.12 12.12
N PRO A 201 2.52 11.83 13.24
CA PRO A 201 2.11 12.88 14.15
C PRO A 201 3.33 13.62 14.76
N PRO A 202 3.20 14.92 15.01
CA PRO A 202 2.02 15.75 14.74
C PRO A 202 1.99 16.38 13.33
N TYR A 203 2.99 16.09 12.48
CA TYR A 203 3.09 16.65 11.12
C TYR A 203 1.97 16.21 10.18
N ASN A 204 1.32 15.07 10.46
CA ASN A 204 0.14 14.60 9.73
C ASN A 204 -1.01 15.61 9.75
N TYR A 205 -1.27 16.26 10.90
CA TYR A 205 -2.29 17.31 11.07
C TYR A 205 -1.97 18.56 10.23
N LEU A 206 -0.68 18.80 9.98
CA LEU A 206 -0.17 19.92 9.19
C LEU A 206 -0.05 19.60 7.70
N LEU A 207 -0.72 18.54 7.22
CA LEU A 207 -0.64 18.07 5.83
C LEU A 207 0.77 17.65 5.39
N GLY A 208 1.57 17.13 6.32
CA GLY A 208 2.90 16.59 6.03
C GLY A 208 2.89 15.48 4.98
N GLY A 209 1.79 14.73 4.82
CA GLY A 209 1.67 13.70 3.78
C GLY A 209 1.82 14.28 2.36
N LYS A 210 1.37 15.53 2.14
CA LYS A 210 1.57 16.25 0.88
C LYS A 210 3.03 16.68 0.71
N LEU A 211 3.70 17.06 1.79
CA LEU A 211 5.13 17.35 1.78
C LEU A 211 5.92 16.11 1.36
N ILE A 212 5.66 14.95 1.97
CA ILE A 212 6.33 13.69 1.59
C ILE A 212 6.09 13.36 0.10
N ALA A 213 4.86 13.54 -0.38
CA ALA A 213 4.52 13.33 -1.79
C ALA A 213 5.30 14.28 -2.73
N LEU A 214 5.39 15.57 -2.40
CA LEU A 214 6.19 16.52 -3.17
C LEU A 214 7.69 16.15 -3.15
N LEU A 215 8.22 15.78 -1.99
CA LEU A 215 9.62 15.41 -1.83
C LEU A 215 10.01 14.19 -2.67
N LEU A 216 9.09 13.24 -2.91
CA LEU A 216 9.36 12.10 -3.81
C LEU A 216 9.65 12.51 -5.26
N ALA A 217 9.16 13.66 -5.72
CA ALA A 217 9.47 14.20 -7.04
C ALA A 217 10.80 14.96 -7.10
N SER A 218 11.43 15.23 -5.94
CA SER A 218 12.63 16.07 -5.87
C SER A 218 13.85 15.50 -6.62
N ASN A 219 14.76 16.40 -6.98
CA ASN A 219 16.07 16.04 -7.54
C ASN A 219 16.85 15.10 -6.60
N GLU A 220 16.73 15.29 -5.29
CA GLU A 220 17.39 14.51 -4.25
C GLU A 220 16.99 13.04 -4.32
N VAL A 221 15.70 12.73 -4.47
CA VAL A 221 15.21 11.35 -4.60
C VAL A 221 15.70 10.72 -5.89
N ARG A 222 15.71 11.47 -7.00
CA ARG A 222 16.31 11.01 -8.26
C ARG A 222 17.79 10.68 -8.11
N LYS A 223 18.57 11.54 -7.44
CA LYS A 223 20.00 11.32 -7.16
C LYS A 223 20.22 10.10 -6.26
N ILE A 224 19.40 9.91 -5.23
CA ILE A 224 19.42 8.72 -4.37
C ILE A 224 19.25 7.45 -5.20
N TYR A 225 18.26 7.44 -6.10
CA TYR A 225 18.04 6.30 -7.00
C TYR A 225 19.25 6.05 -7.91
N GLN A 226 19.73 7.09 -8.59
CA GLN A 226 20.87 7.01 -9.51
C GLN A 226 22.12 6.47 -8.81
N ASN A 227 22.46 7.01 -7.64
CA ASN A 227 23.63 6.58 -6.86
C ASN A 227 23.51 5.14 -6.38
N LYS A 228 22.30 4.71 -5.99
CA LYS A 228 22.09 3.34 -5.52
C LYS A 228 22.24 2.29 -6.63
N TYR A 229 21.87 2.66 -7.87
CA TYR A 229 21.76 1.72 -8.99
C TYR A 229 22.76 1.96 -10.12
N LYS A 230 23.70 2.91 -9.99
CA LYS A 230 24.66 3.28 -11.06
C LYS A 230 25.45 2.10 -11.63
N ASP A 231 25.92 1.19 -10.77
CA ASP A 231 26.80 0.08 -11.15
C ASP A 231 26.07 -1.27 -11.16
N LYS A 232 24.73 -1.25 -11.23
CA LYS A 232 23.91 -2.47 -11.20
C LYS A 232 23.51 -2.88 -12.61
N VAL A 233 23.81 -4.13 -12.93
CA VAL A 233 23.43 -4.79 -14.17
C VAL A 233 22.20 -5.67 -13.92
N THR A 234 21.20 -5.59 -14.80
CA THR A 234 19.99 -6.42 -14.70
C THR A 234 20.31 -7.90 -14.92
N ILE A 235 19.62 -8.80 -14.20
CA ILE A 235 19.85 -10.25 -14.33
C ILE A 235 19.43 -10.77 -15.71
N ILE A 236 18.26 -10.31 -16.20
CA ILE A 236 17.61 -10.80 -17.42
C ILE A 236 18.26 -10.17 -18.66
N ASP A 237 18.13 -8.85 -18.84
CA ASP A 237 18.60 -8.17 -20.06
C ASP A 237 20.09 -7.83 -20.07
N LYS A 238 20.84 -8.18 -19.00
CA LYS A 238 22.28 -7.88 -18.83
C LYS A 238 22.68 -6.43 -19.15
N ARG A 239 21.82 -5.45 -18.82
CA ARG A 239 22.03 -4.02 -19.08
C ARG A 239 22.10 -3.18 -17.82
N THR A 240 22.72 -2.00 -17.92
CA THR A 240 22.68 -0.98 -16.88
C THR A 240 21.51 -0.02 -17.12
N ALA A 241 20.75 0.26 -16.06
CA ALA A 241 19.62 1.20 -16.13
C ALA A 241 19.45 1.93 -14.78
N ASN A 242 20.14 3.06 -14.66
CA ASN A 242 20.16 3.88 -13.45
C ASN A 242 19.29 5.15 -13.57
N SER A 243 18.54 5.30 -14.66
CA SER A 243 17.59 6.42 -14.84
C SER A 243 16.25 6.14 -14.16
N LEU A 244 15.69 7.15 -13.49
CA LEU A 244 14.35 7.13 -12.91
C LEU A 244 13.52 8.22 -13.56
N VAL A 245 12.61 7.81 -14.45
CA VAL A 245 11.86 8.67 -15.36
C VAL A 245 10.49 9.04 -14.80
N GLY A 246 9.93 8.17 -13.96
CA GLY A 246 8.64 8.43 -13.31
C GLY A 246 8.39 7.53 -12.11
N ILE A 247 7.43 7.95 -11.27
CA ILE A 247 7.00 7.21 -10.08
C ILE A 247 5.50 6.97 -10.19
N PHE A 248 5.07 5.73 -9.98
CA PHE A 248 3.66 5.40 -9.83
C PHE A 248 3.30 5.32 -8.34
N THR A 249 2.06 5.60 -8.00
CA THR A 249 1.52 5.28 -6.68
C THR A 249 0.06 4.90 -6.79
N THR A 250 -0.43 4.14 -5.83
CA THR A 250 -1.86 3.81 -5.74
C THR A 250 -2.42 4.34 -4.43
N SER A 251 -3.65 4.84 -4.46
CA SER A 251 -4.39 5.19 -3.26
C SER A 251 -5.48 4.17 -2.97
N LEU A 252 -5.47 3.73 -1.72
CA LEU A 252 -6.28 2.66 -1.19
C LEU A 252 -7.79 2.96 -1.16
N TYR A 253 -8.17 4.19 -0.83
CA TYR A 253 -9.56 4.61 -0.61
C TYR A 253 -10.12 5.40 -1.81
N GLY A 254 -9.80 4.99 -3.04
CA GLY A 254 -10.09 5.79 -4.24
C GLY A 254 -9.27 7.08 -4.26
N LYS A 255 -9.82 8.20 -4.76
CA LYS A 255 -9.08 9.47 -4.90
C LYS A 255 -8.65 10.02 -3.53
N SER A 256 -7.35 10.00 -3.24
CA SER A 256 -6.79 10.51 -1.98
C SER A 256 -6.59 12.03 -2.03
N SER A 257 -7.01 12.76 -1.00
CA SER A 257 -6.75 14.21 -0.86
C SER A 257 -5.26 14.56 -0.79
N GLN A 258 -4.41 13.57 -0.53
CA GLN A 258 -2.95 13.70 -0.55
C GLN A 258 -2.39 13.88 -1.98
N TYR A 259 -2.96 13.18 -2.97
CA TYR A 259 -2.46 13.16 -4.36
C TYR A 259 -3.38 13.94 -5.30
N ASN A 260 -4.68 13.96 -5.02
CA ASN A 260 -5.68 14.55 -5.89
C ASN A 260 -5.43 16.05 -6.08
N ARG A 261 -5.28 16.47 -7.34
CA ARG A 261 -4.99 17.86 -7.74
C ARG A 261 -3.73 18.43 -7.07
N LEU A 262 -2.77 17.58 -6.71
CA LEU A 262 -1.48 18.04 -6.17
C LEU A 262 -0.67 18.68 -7.30
N LYS A 263 -0.67 20.02 -7.32
CA LYS A 263 0.04 20.84 -8.31
C LYS A 263 1.34 21.39 -7.75
N TYR A 264 2.29 21.68 -8.64
CA TYR A 264 3.48 22.48 -8.37
C TYR A 264 3.72 23.46 -9.53
N LYS A 265 3.78 24.77 -9.23
CA LYS A 265 3.91 25.86 -10.22
C LYS A 265 2.96 25.70 -11.43
N GLY A 266 1.67 25.49 -11.17
CA GLY A 266 0.63 25.33 -12.20
C GLY A 266 0.50 23.92 -12.79
N ASN A 267 1.56 23.12 -12.78
CA ASN A 267 1.56 21.77 -13.35
C ASN A 267 1.02 20.72 -12.36
N LEU A 268 0.27 19.75 -12.87
CA LEU A 268 -0.19 18.61 -12.07
C LEU A 268 0.99 17.66 -11.83
N LEU A 269 1.43 17.55 -10.56
CA LEU A 269 2.55 16.69 -10.21
C LEU A 269 2.12 15.22 -10.11
N TYR A 270 0.92 14.98 -9.58
CA TYR A 270 0.33 13.64 -9.48
C TYR A 270 -0.83 13.51 -10.47
N ASN A 271 -0.55 12.91 -11.62
CA ASN A 271 -1.51 12.71 -12.70
C ASN A 271 -2.35 11.47 -12.40
N HIS A 272 -3.66 11.62 -12.25
CA HIS A 272 -4.55 10.47 -12.09
C HIS A 272 -4.71 9.76 -13.45
N ILE A 273 -4.29 8.50 -13.54
CA ILE A 273 -4.25 7.76 -14.81
C ILE A 273 -5.31 6.65 -14.91
N GLY A 274 -6.05 6.39 -13.84
CA GLY A 274 -7.10 5.37 -13.86
C GLY A 274 -7.30 4.68 -12.53
N TYR A 275 -7.91 3.50 -12.57
CA TYR A 275 -8.20 2.66 -11.41
C TYR A 275 -7.72 1.24 -11.66
N THR A 276 -7.17 0.57 -10.65
CA THR A 276 -6.87 -0.85 -10.75
C THR A 276 -8.17 -1.65 -10.93
N LYS A 277 -8.06 -2.83 -11.56
CA LYS A 277 -9.19 -3.74 -11.75
C LYS A 277 -9.77 -4.36 -10.47
N GLY A 278 -9.08 -4.21 -9.33
CA GLY A 278 -9.54 -4.75 -8.04
C GLY A 278 -9.13 -6.20 -7.78
N TYR A 279 -8.16 -6.77 -8.50
CA TYR A 279 -7.66 -8.10 -8.16
C TYR A 279 -6.78 -8.08 -6.91
N GLY A 280 -6.96 -9.05 -6.01
CA GLY A 280 -6.08 -9.20 -4.86
C GLY A 280 -6.57 -10.18 -3.80
N THR A 281 -5.88 -10.19 -2.67
CA THR A 281 -6.05 -11.18 -1.60
C THR A 281 -6.54 -10.57 -0.29
N LEU A 282 -6.84 -9.26 -0.30
CA LEU A 282 -7.16 -8.52 0.93
C LEU A 282 -8.47 -8.96 1.58
N HIS A 283 -9.34 -9.64 0.82
CA HIS A 283 -10.65 -10.07 1.28
C HIS A 283 -10.65 -11.40 2.05
N LEU A 284 -9.52 -12.12 2.14
CA LEU A 284 -9.43 -13.38 2.90
C LEU A 284 -8.39 -13.27 4.01
N SER A 285 -8.70 -13.78 5.20
CA SER A 285 -7.83 -13.78 6.39
C SER A 285 -6.65 -14.73 6.21
N LYS A 286 -5.63 -14.59 7.07
CA LYS A 286 -4.47 -15.48 7.03
C LYS A 286 -4.87 -16.92 7.34
N GLU A 287 -5.79 -17.12 8.28
CA GLU A 287 -6.35 -18.41 8.64
C GLU A 287 -6.99 -19.10 7.43
N THR A 288 -7.85 -18.39 6.69
CA THR A 288 -8.51 -18.93 5.49
C THR A 288 -7.49 -19.38 4.45
N ILE A 289 -6.45 -18.57 4.20
CA ILE A 289 -5.38 -18.94 3.27
C ILE A 289 -4.60 -20.18 3.77
N GLN A 290 -4.34 -20.29 5.08
CA GLN A 290 -3.65 -21.45 5.64
C GLN A 290 -4.47 -22.74 5.50
N GLU A 291 -5.78 -22.67 5.74
CA GLU A 291 -6.68 -23.82 5.55
C GLU A 291 -6.83 -24.19 4.06
N MET A 292 -6.84 -23.20 3.15
CA MET A 292 -6.77 -23.47 1.71
C MET A 292 -5.51 -24.26 1.34
N VAL A 293 -4.34 -23.88 1.87
CA VAL A 293 -3.08 -24.61 1.63
C VAL A 293 -3.15 -26.03 2.17
N LYS A 294 -3.64 -26.22 3.40
CA LYS A 294 -3.79 -27.57 4.00
C LYS A 294 -4.74 -28.44 3.17
N PHE A 295 -5.86 -27.87 2.72
CA PHE A 295 -6.82 -28.54 1.87
C PHE A 295 -6.21 -28.97 0.53
N LEU A 296 -5.49 -28.09 -0.16
CA LEU A 296 -4.80 -28.44 -1.42
C LEU A 296 -3.77 -29.55 -1.21
N LYS A 297 -2.99 -29.50 -0.12
CA LYS A 297 -2.05 -30.58 0.24
C LYS A 297 -2.76 -31.91 0.46
N SER A 298 -3.91 -31.93 1.14
CA SER A 298 -4.73 -33.15 1.31
C SER A 298 -5.26 -33.74 -0.01
N LYS A 299 -5.19 -32.97 -1.11
CA LYS A 299 -5.55 -33.38 -2.46
C LYS A 299 -4.32 -33.67 -3.34
N ASN A 300 -3.12 -33.68 -2.75
CA ASN A 300 -1.84 -33.81 -3.46
C ASN A 300 -1.64 -32.71 -4.52
N ILE A 301 -2.18 -31.51 -4.29
CA ILE A 301 -1.99 -30.35 -5.15
C ILE A 301 -0.97 -29.43 -4.50
N ASP A 302 0.20 -29.30 -5.13
CA ASP A 302 1.23 -28.35 -4.71
C ASP A 302 1.18 -27.08 -5.56
N VAL A 303 1.11 -25.93 -4.89
CA VAL A 303 1.11 -24.62 -5.54
C VAL A 303 2.51 -24.01 -5.39
N ASN A 304 3.29 -24.07 -6.47
CA ASN A 304 4.67 -23.59 -6.51
C ASN A 304 4.83 -22.17 -5.94
N HIS A 305 5.87 -21.96 -5.12
CA HIS A 305 6.21 -20.68 -4.49
C HIS A 305 7.39 -19.96 -5.18
N LYS A 306 7.74 -20.32 -6.43
CA LYS A 306 8.93 -19.75 -7.08
C LYS A 306 8.68 -18.32 -7.58
N PHE A 307 9.71 -17.49 -7.49
CA PHE A 307 9.71 -16.14 -8.02
C PHE A 307 9.73 -16.18 -9.56
N GLY A 308 8.78 -15.50 -10.19
CA GLY A 308 8.64 -15.47 -11.67
C GLY A 308 7.42 -16.24 -12.22
N ASP A 309 6.74 -17.04 -11.39
CA ASP A 309 5.60 -17.90 -11.79
C ASP A 309 4.27 -17.14 -12.01
N GLY A 310 4.31 -15.86 -12.35
CA GLY A 310 3.12 -15.05 -12.62
C GLY A 310 2.50 -14.40 -11.35
N PRO A 311 1.17 -14.49 -11.15
CA PRO A 311 0.48 -13.85 -10.01
C PRO A 311 1.09 -14.20 -8.65
N SER A 312 0.74 -13.45 -7.60
CA SER A 312 1.17 -13.80 -6.23
C SER A 312 0.82 -15.26 -5.91
N TRP A 313 1.71 -16.00 -5.24
CA TRP A 313 1.45 -17.37 -4.79
C TRP A 313 0.12 -17.50 -4.05
N VAL A 314 -0.21 -16.51 -3.23
CA VAL A 314 -1.49 -16.47 -2.49
C VAL A 314 -2.68 -16.40 -3.47
N MET A 315 -2.59 -15.63 -4.55
CA MET A 315 -3.66 -15.61 -5.56
C MET A 315 -3.81 -16.95 -6.26
N ARG A 316 -2.71 -17.67 -6.52
CA ARG A 316 -2.76 -19.03 -7.09
C ARG A 316 -3.41 -20.03 -6.12
N VAL A 317 -3.10 -19.94 -4.83
CA VAL A 317 -3.75 -20.74 -3.78
C VAL A 317 -5.26 -20.47 -3.73
N ILE A 318 -5.66 -19.20 -3.75
CA ILE A 318 -7.08 -18.81 -3.74
C ILE A 318 -7.81 -19.36 -4.96
N ALA A 319 -7.20 -19.24 -6.15
CA ALA A 319 -7.79 -19.77 -7.38
C ALA A 319 -7.97 -21.30 -7.28
N ALA A 320 -6.89 -22.04 -6.99
CA ALA A 320 -6.94 -23.50 -6.95
C ALA A 320 -7.89 -24.03 -5.86
N ALA A 321 -7.85 -23.47 -4.65
CA ALA A 321 -8.73 -23.91 -3.57
C ALA A 321 -10.19 -23.48 -3.82
N GLY A 322 -10.39 -22.25 -4.32
CA GLY A 322 -11.70 -21.69 -4.66
C GLY A 322 -12.45 -22.53 -5.68
N GLU A 323 -11.77 -22.95 -6.75
CA GLU A 323 -12.36 -23.83 -7.77
C GLU A 323 -12.84 -25.16 -7.17
N LEU A 324 -12.00 -25.82 -6.37
CA LEU A 324 -12.31 -27.11 -5.75
C LEU A 324 -13.44 -27.04 -4.72
N VAL A 325 -13.59 -25.89 -4.05
CA VAL A 325 -14.68 -25.65 -3.09
C VAL A 325 -15.96 -25.09 -3.75
N GLY A 326 -15.92 -24.81 -5.05
CA GLY A 326 -17.06 -24.45 -5.89
C GLY A 326 -17.33 -22.94 -6.01
N PHE A 327 -16.30 -22.12 -5.87
CA PHE A 327 -16.36 -20.68 -6.17
C PHE A 327 -15.83 -20.41 -7.58
N ASP A 328 -16.42 -19.39 -8.22
CA ASP A 328 -15.82 -18.78 -9.40
C ASP A 328 -14.53 -18.05 -9.00
N THR A 329 -13.41 -18.43 -9.61
CA THR A 329 -12.07 -17.97 -9.21
C THR A 329 -11.79 -16.53 -9.65
N ASP A 330 -12.28 -16.12 -10.81
CA ASP A 330 -12.15 -14.74 -11.28
C ASP A 330 -12.93 -13.81 -10.37
N PHE A 331 -14.17 -14.17 -10.07
CA PHE A 331 -15.04 -13.45 -9.15
C PHE A 331 -14.41 -13.33 -7.76
N LEU A 332 -13.96 -14.45 -7.17
CA LEU A 332 -13.34 -14.42 -5.85
C LEU A 332 -12.11 -13.49 -5.82
N LEU A 333 -11.26 -13.50 -6.85
CA LEU A 333 -10.06 -12.66 -6.89
C LEU A 333 -10.32 -11.18 -7.24
N LYS A 334 -11.30 -10.89 -8.10
CA LYS A 334 -11.58 -9.56 -8.70
C LYS A 334 -12.21 -8.55 -7.75
N HIS A 335 -12.81 -9.02 -6.66
CA HIS A 335 -13.55 -8.17 -5.74
C HIS A 335 -12.70 -7.64 -4.57
N SER A 336 -11.38 -7.54 -4.73
CA SER A 336 -10.54 -6.70 -3.86
C SER A 336 -10.73 -5.21 -4.22
N PHE A 337 -10.33 -4.33 -3.32
CA PHE A 337 -10.61 -2.89 -3.43
C PHE A 337 -9.92 -2.26 -4.65
N LYS A 338 -10.70 -1.59 -5.52
CA LYS A 338 -10.16 -0.77 -6.62
C LYS A 338 -9.39 0.41 -6.07
N ARG A 339 -8.21 0.66 -6.61
CA ARG A 339 -7.31 1.75 -6.18
C ARG A 339 -7.13 2.76 -7.28
N SER A 340 -7.16 4.05 -6.97
CA SER A 340 -6.77 5.07 -7.96
C SER A 340 -5.27 4.98 -8.20
N ILE A 341 -4.87 5.14 -9.45
CA ILE A 341 -3.48 5.09 -9.90
C ILE A 341 -3.04 6.51 -10.24
N TYR A 342 -1.88 6.90 -9.75
CA TYR A 342 -1.26 8.18 -10.05
C TYR A 342 0.13 8.00 -10.65
N PHE A 343 0.48 8.87 -11.57
CA PHE A 343 1.80 8.97 -12.18
C PHE A 343 2.45 10.33 -11.90
N VAL A 344 3.70 10.29 -11.45
CA VAL A 344 4.55 11.45 -11.18
C VAL A 344 5.67 11.48 -12.22
N PRO A 345 5.61 12.35 -13.24
CA PRO A 345 6.66 12.47 -14.23
C PRO A 345 7.88 13.17 -13.63
N LEU A 346 9.04 12.52 -13.68
CA LEU A 346 10.32 13.14 -13.30
C LEU A 346 11.06 13.70 -14.53
N ALA A 347 10.75 13.22 -15.73
CA ALA A 347 11.23 13.76 -16.99
C ALA A 347 10.09 14.37 -17.82
N LYS A 348 10.41 15.39 -18.62
CA LYS A 348 9.48 16.04 -19.56
C LYS A 348 9.12 15.09 -20.70
N ASN A 349 10.12 14.44 -21.28
CA ASN A 349 10.01 13.47 -22.37
C ASN A 349 9.86 12.02 -21.83
N TYR A 350 9.04 11.86 -20.78
CA TYR A 350 8.94 10.55 -20.12
C TYR A 350 8.33 9.49 -21.04
N ARG A 351 7.42 9.86 -21.95
CA ARG A 351 6.75 8.89 -22.84
C ARG A 351 7.74 8.33 -23.85
N GLU A 352 8.48 9.22 -24.48
CA GLU A 352 9.49 8.93 -25.49
C GLU A 352 10.59 8.05 -24.89
N VAL A 353 11.02 8.31 -23.65
CA VAL A 353 12.01 7.45 -22.97
C VAL A 353 11.42 6.09 -22.62
N LEU A 354 10.18 6.04 -22.13
CA LEU A 354 9.54 4.78 -21.74
C LEU A 354 9.17 3.91 -22.95
N ASN A 355 9.04 4.50 -24.14
CA ASN A 355 8.77 3.80 -25.41
C ASN A 355 10.02 3.57 -26.26
N ASP A 356 11.24 3.74 -25.71
CA ASP A 356 12.52 3.58 -26.41
C ASP A 356 12.72 4.51 -27.63
N GLU A 357 11.90 5.55 -27.80
CA GLU A 357 12.04 6.54 -28.87
C GLU A 357 13.27 7.43 -28.66
N VAL A 358 13.60 7.73 -27.39
CA VAL A 358 14.81 8.47 -27.01
C VAL A 358 15.49 7.85 -25.79
N LYS A 359 16.84 7.81 -25.80
CA LYS A 359 17.60 7.20 -24.69
C LYS A 359 17.79 8.12 -23.49
N ARG A 360 17.84 9.45 -23.71
CA ARG A 360 18.24 10.42 -22.67
C ARG A 360 17.01 11.13 -22.08
N PRO A 361 16.73 10.99 -20.78
CA PRO A 361 15.67 11.73 -20.12
C PRO A 361 16.04 13.21 -19.90
N ILE A 362 15.10 14.09 -20.19
CA ILE A 362 15.13 15.53 -19.92
C ILE A 362 14.37 15.78 -18.63
N TYR A 363 15.10 15.81 -17.51
CA TYR A 363 14.50 15.89 -16.19
C TYR A 363 13.88 17.25 -15.87
N TYR A 364 12.78 17.23 -15.13
CA TYR A 364 12.35 18.41 -14.38
C TYR A 364 13.36 18.73 -13.27
N ASN A 365 13.57 20.03 -13.04
CA ASN A 365 14.43 20.54 -11.97
C ASN A 365 13.60 20.86 -10.72
N TYR A 366 13.10 19.81 -10.05
CA TYR A 366 12.32 19.96 -8.83
C TYR A 366 13.27 20.08 -7.63
N LYS A 367 13.68 21.31 -7.31
CA LYS A 367 14.52 21.58 -6.13
C LYS A 367 13.70 21.35 -4.85
N LYS A 368 14.24 20.56 -3.91
CA LYS A 368 13.62 20.32 -2.60
C LYS A 368 13.20 21.61 -1.89
N SER A 369 14.09 22.61 -1.83
CA SER A 369 13.80 23.87 -1.14
C SER A 369 12.57 24.59 -1.70
N GLU A 370 12.40 24.59 -3.02
CA GLU A 370 11.24 25.21 -3.67
C GLU A 370 9.95 24.41 -3.43
N LEU A 371 10.03 23.06 -3.45
CA LEU A 371 8.89 22.19 -3.11
C LEU A 371 8.43 22.40 -1.66
N VAL A 372 9.37 22.50 -0.73
CA VAL A 372 9.11 22.78 0.70
C VAL A 372 8.47 24.15 0.85
N LYS A 373 9.03 25.20 0.21
CA LYS A 373 8.49 26.56 0.25
C LYS A 373 7.06 26.60 -0.29
N TYR A 374 6.81 25.98 -1.44
CA TYR A 374 5.48 25.90 -2.04
C TYR A 374 4.49 25.17 -1.14
N TRP A 375 4.89 24.06 -0.50
CA TRP A 375 4.04 23.37 0.47
C TRP A 375 3.69 24.26 1.66
N LYS A 376 4.66 25.05 2.15
CA LYS A 376 4.44 25.95 3.28
C LYS A 376 3.37 26.99 2.96
N GLU A 377 3.61 27.73 1.88
CA GLU A 377 2.73 28.79 1.40
C GLU A 377 1.32 28.27 1.09
N ARG A 378 1.21 27.09 0.48
CA ARG A 378 -0.08 26.58 0.02
C ARG A 378 -0.92 25.97 1.14
N TRP A 379 -0.30 25.30 2.11
CA TRP A 379 -1.00 24.47 3.09
C TRP A 379 -0.58 24.72 4.53
N PHE A 380 0.72 24.71 4.83
CA PHE A 380 1.22 24.76 6.20
C PHE A 380 0.79 26.03 6.94
N GLU A 381 0.97 27.21 6.33
CA GLU A 381 0.66 28.49 6.97
C GLU A 381 -0.82 28.62 7.32
N ASN A 382 -1.70 28.20 6.41
CA ASN A 382 -3.14 28.19 6.66
C ASN A 382 -3.52 27.15 7.72
N ARG A 383 -2.85 26.00 7.76
CA ARG A 383 -3.09 24.96 8.76
C ARG A 383 -2.68 25.42 10.16
N LYS A 384 -1.58 26.16 10.29
CA LYS A 384 -1.11 26.74 11.57
C LYS A 384 -2.03 27.82 12.14
N ARG A 385 -3.01 28.31 11.38
CA ARG A 385 -4.00 29.30 11.84
C ARG A 385 -5.37 28.69 12.15
N ASN A 386 -5.57 27.41 11.85
CA ASN A 386 -6.83 26.74 12.10
C ASN A 386 -6.86 26.24 13.57
N PRO A 387 -7.81 26.70 14.40
CA PRO A 387 -7.84 26.37 15.83
C PRO A 387 -7.86 24.86 16.10
N ASP A 388 -8.70 24.10 15.41
CA ASP A 388 -8.79 22.65 15.59
C ASP A 388 -7.46 21.95 15.27
N VAL A 389 -6.78 22.38 14.21
CA VAL A 389 -5.47 21.83 13.83
C VAL A 389 -4.42 22.18 14.89
N ILE A 390 -4.43 23.41 15.41
CA ILE A 390 -3.49 23.83 16.46
C ILE A 390 -3.67 22.96 17.70
N THR A 391 -4.92 22.78 18.16
CA THR A 391 -5.24 21.92 19.31
C THR A 391 -4.72 20.49 19.09
N ASN A 392 -5.08 19.85 17.97
CA ASN A 392 -4.62 18.49 17.65
C ASN A 392 -3.09 18.36 17.59
N VAL A 393 -2.40 19.39 17.11
CA VAL A 393 -0.94 19.40 17.09
C VAL A 393 -0.38 19.52 18.50
N LEU A 394 -0.84 20.51 19.28
CA LEU A 394 -0.32 20.79 20.62
C LEU A 394 -0.59 19.67 21.63
N GLU A 395 -1.71 18.97 21.51
CA GLU A 395 -2.06 17.81 22.35
C GLU A 395 -1.17 16.58 22.09
N PHE A 396 -0.45 16.55 20.96
CA PHE A 396 0.40 15.41 20.65
C PHE A 396 1.69 15.41 21.48
N ASN A 397 1.80 14.40 22.35
CA ASN A 397 3.04 14.02 23.01
C ASN A 397 3.56 12.70 22.40
N PRO A 398 4.85 12.58 22.04
CA PRO A 398 5.46 11.32 21.62
C PRO A 398 5.15 10.12 22.53
N ASP A 399 5.02 10.31 23.84
CA ASP A 399 4.68 9.24 24.79
C ASP A 399 3.30 8.64 24.54
N ASN A 400 2.39 9.41 23.94
CA ASN A 400 1.05 8.95 23.55
C ASN A 400 1.06 8.19 22.21
N PHE A 401 2.20 8.06 21.53
CA PHE A 401 2.30 7.29 20.29
C PHE A 401 2.13 5.80 20.59
N ILE A 402 1.12 5.20 19.98
CA ILE A 402 0.75 3.78 20.11
C ILE A 402 0.59 3.13 18.73
N ILE A 403 0.72 1.80 18.70
CA ILE A 403 0.62 0.97 17.49
C ILE A 403 -0.56 0.01 17.61
#